data_AF-A0A5D0GLK5-F1
#
_entry.id   AF-A0A5D0GLK5-F1
#
_cell.length_a   1.000
_cell.length_b   1.000
_cell.length_c   1.000
_cell.angle_alpha   90.00
_cell.angle_beta   90.00
_cell.angle_gamma   90.00
#
_symmetry.space_group_name_H-M   'P 1'
#
loop_
_entity.id
_entity.type
_entity.pdbx_description
1 polymer ?
#
loop_
_entity_poly.entity_id
_entity_poly.type
_entity_poly.pdbx_seq_one_letter_code
_entity_poly.pdbx_strand_id
1 'polypeptide(L)'
;DNTTTTTYTFTPNSGQCATVETMQIVVNPIITPVFTQINPICNGDVLAPLPTTSNNGITGTWSPALDNSTTTTYTFTPDAGQCATAETMQIIVNPIIIP
;
A
#
# COMPACT_ATOMS: atom_id res chain seq x y z
N ASP A 1 -18.84 -13.49 -7.47
CA ASP A 1 -18.38 -12.44 -6.53
C ASP A 1 -16.96 -12.81 -6.12
N ASN A 2 -15.99 -11.93 -6.35
CA ASN A 2 -14.57 -12.15 -6.04
C ASN A 2 -14.09 -11.23 -4.90
N THR A 3 -15.02 -10.67 -4.12
CA THR A 3 -14.72 -9.73 -3.04
C THR A 3 -14.75 -10.38 -1.66
N THR A 4 -15.23 -11.63 -1.56
CA THR A 4 -15.43 -12.35 -0.32
C THR A 4 -14.80 -13.74 -0.36
N THR A 5 -14.14 -14.12 0.73
CA THR A 5 -13.63 -15.49 0.92
C THR A 5 -14.82 -16.44 0.97
N THR A 6 -14.84 -17.43 0.07
CA THR A 6 -15.97 -18.36 -0.09
C THR A 6 -15.50 -19.80 0.04
N THR A 7 -16.23 -20.60 0.81
CA THR A 7 -15.99 -22.04 0.95
C THR A 7 -17.03 -22.81 0.14
N TYR A 8 -16.57 -23.56 -0.85
CA TYR A 8 -17.39 -24.47 -1.64
C TYR A 8 -17.36 -25.85 -1.00
N THR A 9 -18.53 -26.42 -0.76
CA THR A 9 -18.67 -27.77 -0.20
C THR A 9 -19.31 -28.67 -1.23
N PHE A 10 -18.60 -29.70 -1.67
CA PHE A 10 -19.14 -30.78 -2.47
C PHE A 10 -19.75 -31.82 -1.55
N THR A 11 -21.06 -32.02 -1.66
CA THR A 11 -21.79 -33.07 -0.95
C THR A 11 -22.27 -34.11 -1.97
N PRO A 12 -21.75 -35.34 -1.94
CA PRO A 12 -22.20 -36.40 -2.84
C PRO A 12 -23.67 -36.79 -2.56
N ASN A 13 -24.39 -37.18 -3.60
CA ASN A 13 -25.74 -37.73 -3.47
C ASN A 13 -25.72 -39.11 -2.80
N SER A 14 -26.82 -39.47 -2.14
CA SER A 14 -26.97 -40.79 -1.51
C SER A 14 -26.73 -41.92 -2.51
N GLY A 15 -25.87 -42.88 -2.16
CA GLY A 15 -25.49 -43.99 -3.04
C GLY A 15 -24.25 -43.74 -3.89
N GLN A 16 -23.69 -42.52 -3.87
CA GLN A 16 -22.36 -42.26 -4.41
C GLN A 16 -21.30 -42.62 -3.35
N CYS A 17 -20.38 -43.54 -3.67
CA CYS A 17 -19.22 -43.87 -2.83
C CYS A 17 -18.15 -42.77 -2.92
N ALA A 18 -18.51 -41.54 -2.56
CA ALA A 18 -17.61 -40.39 -2.51
C ALA A 18 -17.68 -39.74 -1.12
N THR A 19 -16.61 -39.06 -0.73
CA THR A 19 -16.54 -38.30 0.52
C THR A 19 -16.92 -36.84 0.26
N VAL A 20 -17.44 -36.18 1.29
CA VAL A 20 -17.62 -34.72 1.29
C VAL A 20 -16.24 -34.08 1.15
N GLU A 21 -16.13 -33.10 0.26
CA GLU A 21 -14.89 -32.35 0.05
C GLU A 21 -15.19 -30.84 0.09
N THR A 22 -14.27 -30.07 0.66
CA THR A 22 -14.39 -28.61 0.75
C THR A 22 -13.23 -27.93 0.06
N MET A 23 -13.51 -26.91 -0.75
CA MET A 23 -12.53 -26.02 -1.37
C MET A 23 -12.74 -24.59 -0.87
N GLN A 24 -11.69 -23.97 -0.34
CA GLN A 24 -11.74 -22.57 0.12
C GLN A 24 -11.07 -21.65 -0.90
N ILE A 25 -11.78 -20.60 -1.32
CA ILE A 25 -11.24 -19.50 -2.12
C ILE A 25 -10.99 -18.32 -1.18
N VAL A 26 -9.73 -18.00 -0.93
CA VAL A 26 -9.33 -16.89 -0.06
C VAL A 26 -9.20 -15.60 -0.88
N VAL A 27 -9.91 -14.56 -0.45
CA VAL A 27 -9.76 -13.20 -0.97
C VAL A 27 -9.11 -12.36 0.12
N ASN A 28 -7.89 -11.88 -0.14
CA ASN A 28 -7.19 -10.99 0.79
C ASN A 28 -7.75 -9.56 0.68
N PRO A 29 -8.02 -8.89 1.81
CA PRO A 29 -8.47 -7.52 1.78
C PRO A 29 -7.39 -6.60 1.21
N ILE A 30 -7.81 -5.52 0.57
CA ILE A 30 -6.91 -4.49 0.08
C ILE A 30 -6.41 -3.65 1.27
N ILE A 31 -5.09 -3.49 1.39
CA ILE A 31 -4.45 -2.71 2.45
C ILE A 31 -3.99 -1.36 1.88
N THR A 32 -4.34 -0.26 2.54
CA THR A 32 -3.78 1.06 2.23
C THR A 32 -2.52 1.29 3.07
N PRO A 33 -1.36 1.58 2.47
CA PRO A 33 -0.13 1.91 3.19
C PRO A 33 -0.32 3.13 4.11
N VAL A 34 0.22 3.07 5.32
CA VAL A 34 0.17 4.19 6.28
C VAL A 34 1.56 4.75 6.49
N PHE A 35 1.73 6.06 6.31
CA PHE A 35 3.00 6.76 6.56
C PHE A 35 2.81 7.88 7.57
N THR A 36 3.88 8.19 8.31
CA THR A 36 3.95 9.39 9.12
C THR A 36 4.24 10.57 8.20
N GLN A 37 3.39 11.60 8.24
CA GLN A 37 3.56 12.81 7.45
C GLN A 37 4.89 13.49 7.77
N ILE A 38 5.62 13.90 6.73
CA ILE A 38 6.83 14.70 6.87
C ILE A 38 6.45 16.16 7.12
N ASN A 39 7.07 16.76 8.14
CA ASN A 39 6.90 18.17 8.45
C ASN A 39 7.41 19.05 7.30
N PRO A 40 6.82 20.25 7.10
CA PRO A 40 7.34 21.21 6.13
C PRO A 40 8.84 21.50 6.35
N ILE A 41 9.58 21.61 5.27
CA ILE A 41 11.01 21.96 5.26
C ILE A 41 11.23 23.32 4.59
N CYS A 42 12.38 23.95 4.77
CA CYS A 42 12.79 25.10 3.98
C CYS A 42 13.47 24.65 2.68
N ASN A 43 13.43 25.50 1.66
CA ASN A 43 14.14 25.26 0.39
C ASN A 43 15.63 25.00 0.65
N GLY A 44 16.12 23.85 0.17
CA GLY A 44 17.52 23.44 0.32
C GLY A 44 17.85 22.75 1.64
N ASP A 45 16.89 22.59 2.56
CA ASP A 45 17.09 21.79 3.77
C ASP A 45 17.35 20.32 3.43
N VAL A 46 18.06 19.63 4.32
CA VAL A 46 18.30 18.19 4.18
C VAL A 46 16.97 17.44 4.31
N LEU A 47 16.57 16.75 3.25
CA LEU A 47 15.43 15.83 3.24
C LEU A 47 15.94 14.39 3.34
N ALA A 48 15.55 13.68 4.40
CA ALA A 48 15.87 12.26 4.55
C ALA A 48 15.12 11.42 3.51
N PRO A 49 15.67 10.26 3.10
CA PRO A 49 14.98 9.33 2.22
C PRO A 49 13.60 8.92 2.76
N LEU A 50 12.60 8.81 1.89
CA LEU A 50 11.28 8.33 2.28
C LEU A 50 11.34 6.85 2.65
N PRO A 51 10.61 6.40 3.70
CA PRO A 51 10.58 5.00 4.08
C PRO A 51 10.07 4.12 2.93
N THR A 52 10.81 3.05 2.61
CA THR A 52 10.39 2.03 1.63
C THR A 52 9.49 0.96 2.24
N THR A 53 9.14 1.11 3.52
CA THR A 53 8.19 0.26 4.23
C THR A 53 7.25 1.15 5.02
N SER A 54 5.95 0.95 4.85
CA SER A 54 4.91 1.68 5.57
C SER A 54 4.82 1.27 7.04
N ASN A 55 4.16 2.08 7.87
CA ASN A 55 3.91 1.80 9.29
C ASN A 55 3.09 0.53 9.53
N ASN A 56 2.34 0.08 8.51
CA ASN A 56 1.59 -1.18 8.51
C ASN A 56 2.27 -2.31 7.70
N GLY A 57 3.57 -2.19 7.41
CA GLY A 57 4.40 -3.27 6.90
C GLY A 57 4.37 -3.50 5.39
N ILE A 58 3.78 -2.59 4.60
CA ILE A 58 3.74 -2.69 3.14
C ILE A 58 5.05 -2.13 2.57
N THR A 59 5.76 -2.92 1.76
CA THR A 59 6.99 -2.49 1.08
C THR A 59 6.69 -1.87 -0.28
N GLY A 60 7.55 -0.98 -0.75
CA GLY A 60 7.35 -0.33 -2.04
C GLY A 60 8.34 0.79 -2.32
N THR A 61 8.03 1.57 -3.36
CA THR A 61 8.88 2.64 -3.85
C THR A 61 8.12 3.95 -3.98
N TRP A 62 8.84 5.07 -3.84
CA TRP A 62 8.29 6.42 -4.00
C TRP A 62 8.69 7.02 -5.35
N SER A 63 7.78 7.81 -5.93
CA SER A 63 8.02 8.61 -7.13
C SER A 63 7.30 9.97 -7.01
N PRO A 64 7.87 11.08 -7.48
CA PRO A 64 9.14 11.22 -8.20
C PRO A 64 10.37 11.05 -7.29
N ALA A 65 11.57 11.20 -7.86
CA ALA A 65 12.80 11.31 -7.08
C ALA A 65 12.70 12.48 -6.08
N LEU A 66 13.39 12.36 -4.95
CA LEU A 66 13.33 13.36 -3.89
C LEU A 66 13.82 14.73 -4.36
N ASP A 67 13.00 15.73 -4.07
CA ASP A 67 13.22 17.15 -4.30
C ASP A 67 12.94 17.93 -3.01
N ASN A 68 13.94 18.67 -2.54
CA ASN A 68 13.89 19.55 -1.37
C ASN A 68 13.83 21.04 -1.75
N SER A 69 13.62 21.35 -3.03
CA SER A 69 13.56 22.70 -3.57
C SER A 69 12.12 23.14 -3.87
N THR A 70 11.23 22.21 -4.20
CA THR A 70 9.84 22.51 -4.52
C THR A 70 8.86 21.64 -3.75
N THR A 71 7.71 22.22 -3.39
CA THR A 71 6.60 21.47 -2.80
C THR A 71 6.14 20.40 -3.78
N THR A 72 6.28 19.14 -3.40
CA THR A 72 6.09 18.00 -4.30
C THR A 72 5.18 16.96 -3.67
N THR A 73 4.28 16.40 -4.48
CA THR A 73 3.48 15.23 -4.12
C THR A 73 4.20 13.97 -4.57
N TYR A 74 4.51 13.10 -3.61
CA TYR A 74 5.10 11.80 -3.82
C TYR A 74 4.03 10.72 -3.78
N THR A 75 4.17 9.71 -4.63
CA THR A 75 3.31 8.54 -4.71
C THR A 75 4.10 7.31 -4.32
N PHE A 76 3.64 6.62 -3.29
CA PHE A 76 4.12 5.30 -2.89
C PHE A 76 3.41 4.22 -3.68
N THR A 77 4.17 3.37 -4.35
CA THR A 77 3.68 2.21 -5.09
C THR A 77 4.12 0.94 -4.37
N PRO A 78 3.19 0.15 -3.80
CA PRO A 78 3.50 -1.12 -3.19
C PRO A 78 4.15 -2.11 -4.16
N ASP A 79 5.06 -2.96 -3.66
CA ASP A 79 5.59 -4.06 -4.46
C ASP A 79 4.50 -5.08 -4.80
N ALA A 80 4.65 -5.76 -5.93
CA ALA A 80 3.68 -6.74 -6.42
C ALA A 80 3.41 -7.86 -5.39
N GLY A 81 2.15 -8.29 -5.30
CA GLY A 81 1.74 -9.42 -4.46
C GLY A 81 1.31 -9.07 -3.03
N GLN A 82 1.35 -7.80 -2.64
CA GLN A 82 0.98 -7.36 -1.27
C GLN A 82 -0.50 -7.02 -1.07
N CYS A 83 -1.33 -7.15 -2.11
CA CYS A 83 -2.75 -6.75 -2.06
C CYS A 83 -2.94 -5.34 -1.48
N ALA A 84 -2.10 -4.38 -1.90
CA ALA A 84 -2.12 -3.02 -1.39
C ALA A 84 -2.34 -1.99 -2.50
N THR A 85 -2.87 -0.83 -2.14
CA THR A 85 -3.07 0.30 -3.07
C THR A 85 -1.94 1.31 -2.96
N ALA A 86 -1.77 2.12 -4.02
CA ALA A 86 -0.89 3.29 -3.95
C ALA A 86 -1.39 4.29 -2.89
N GLU A 87 -0.45 5.02 -2.30
CA GLU A 87 -0.70 6.08 -1.32
C GLU A 87 0.07 7.35 -1.72
N THR A 88 -0.43 8.54 -1.39
CA THR A 88 0.24 9.80 -1.74
C THR A 88 0.60 10.63 -0.52
N MET A 89 1.76 11.27 -0.54
CA MET A 89 2.20 12.19 0.50
C MET A 89 2.75 13.47 -0.12
N GLN A 90 2.25 14.62 0.32
CA GLN A 90 2.78 15.92 -0.09
C GLN A 90 3.83 16.41 0.90
N ILE A 91 4.99 16.81 0.41
CA ILE A 91 6.03 17.45 1.23
C ILE A 91 6.06 18.93 0.85
N ILE A 92 5.83 19.78 1.85
CA ILE A 92 5.82 21.23 1.68
C ILE A 92 7.24 21.76 1.82
N VAL A 93 7.67 22.53 0.82
CA VAL A 93 8.93 23.26 0.81
C VAL A 93 8.65 24.74 0.86
N ASN A 94 9.04 25.37 1.97
CA ASN A 94 8.87 26.80 2.20
C ASN A 94 10.02 27.59 1.54
N PRO A 95 9.73 28.70 0.83
CA PRO A 95 10.76 29.52 0.23
C PRO A 95 11.62 30.21 1.30
N ILE A 96 12.91 30.40 1.01
CA ILE A 96 13.78 31.26 1.81
C ILE A 96 13.40 32.70 1.48
N ILE A 97 12.92 33.44 2.49
CA ILE A 97 12.73 34.89 2.38
C ILE A 97 14.01 35.61 2.83
N ILE A 98 14.63 36.34 1.91
CA ILE A 98 15.75 37.24 2.24
C ILE A 98 15.14 38.65 2.41
N PRO A 99 15.32 39.30 3.57
CA PRO A 99 14.82 40.66 3.83
C PRO A 99 15.42 41.73 2.91
#